data_AF-A0A7C8CVK3-F1
#
_entry.id   AF-A0A7C8CVK3-F1
#
_cell.length_a   1.000
_cell.length_b   1.000
_cell.length_c   1.000
_cell.angle_alpha   90.00
_cell.angle_beta   90.00
_cell.angle_gamma   90.00
#
_symmetry.space_group_name_H-M   'P 1'
#
loop_
_entity.id
_entity.type
_entity.pdbx_description
1 polymer ?
#
loop_
_entity_poly.entity_id
_entity_poly.type
_entity_poly.pdbx_seq_one_letter_code
_entity_poly.pdbx_strand_id
1 'polypeptide(L)'
;MREENLREVLFVRAFEESSRDEPLIDERERRLATREARAELSMDGKTVDPVEFFALRAARLRRVICSAHPFAEGVLEWAGGARLPLWLALVAGLLLGGGIDRLGPHQSVDLLNFPLLLVLVYNLVVYFALAYLALGRREVAGGDGAKSRAAGTGAVARWLLWLMAPTRPWARAIRGDGAAAVASGRFVRDWNRAGARLHQARVACWLHTAAAALMAGAILGMYLRGLVLDYDASWQSTFLSATQVHDFLALLFAPASWILGVRLPDLATIEALRAPGFGDAALWIHFYSVTGALVVLVPRSLLAVWTGRRARSLAKALSFDFNQDAYFMRLSSAERGAGSEATVEAYGYDPSPRASEGLKQLLFDLFGGRLGVTVLEPLDYGAEPASGADRKEGAAHCRVALFSLAQTPEREVHGEYLEELTRAAAGADGREALLVVVDQGPFLERFCRGDEADQRRQSRERNWTAVLAPLDLEPLFCELAGHPDPRVLERAGAVLWPGPLVGATV
;
A
#
# COMPACT_ATOMS: atom_id res chain seq x y z
N MET A 1 -12.32 5.97 8.37
CA MET A 1 -13.10 5.51 7.19
C MET A 1 -13.21 3.98 7.17
N ARG A 2 -14.27 3.39 6.60
CA ARG A 2 -14.37 1.92 6.43
C ARG A 2 -13.51 1.45 5.26
N GLU A 3 -13.05 0.20 5.30
CA GLU A 3 -12.27 -0.45 4.25
C GLU A 3 -12.95 -0.38 2.88
N GLU A 4 -14.26 -0.64 2.83
CA GLU A 4 -15.07 -0.61 1.61
C GLU A 4 -15.09 0.78 0.97
N ASN A 5 -15.35 1.81 1.77
CA ASN A 5 -15.33 3.20 1.30
C ASN A 5 -13.95 3.55 0.72
N LEU A 6 -12.85 3.16 1.38
CA LEU A 6 -11.50 3.47 0.88
C LEU A 6 -11.22 2.79 -0.44
N ARG A 7 -11.64 1.53 -0.57
CA ARG A 7 -11.53 0.78 -1.80
C ARG A 7 -12.27 1.48 -2.95
N GLU A 8 -13.50 1.92 -2.72
CA GLU A 8 -14.29 2.63 -3.73
C GLU A 8 -13.69 3.98 -4.10
N VAL A 9 -13.20 4.73 -3.12
CA VAL A 9 -12.55 6.03 -3.32
C VAL A 9 -11.29 5.90 -4.18
N LEU A 10 -10.42 4.93 -3.87
CA LEU A 10 -9.22 4.68 -4.67
C LEU A 10 -9.54 4.11 -6.06
N PHE A 11 -10.62 3.34 -6.18
CA PHE A 11 -11.11 2.84 -7.47
C PHE A 11 -11.54 3.99 -8.40
N VAL A 12 -12.40 4.89 -7.90
CA VAL A 12 -12.87 6.04 -8.69
C VAL A 12 -11.72 6.97 -9.04
N ARG A 13 -10.81 7.25 -8.10
CA ARG A 13 -9.60 8.04 -8.38
C ARG A 13 -8.82 7.45 -9.55
N ALA A 14 -8.59 6.13 -9.56
CA ALA A 14 -7.82 5.49 -10.61
C ALA A 14 -8.47 5.65 -11.99
N PHE A 15 -9.81 5.61 -12.08
CA PHE A 15 -10.53 5.84 -13.34
C PHE A 15 -10.45 7.29 -13.80
N GLU A 16 -10.56 8.26 -12.88
CA GLU A 16 -10.45 9.68 -13.23
C GLU A 16 -9.02 10.10 -13.64
N GLU A 17 -7.98 9.47 -13.08
CA GLU A 17 -6.58 9.83 -13.38
C GLU A 17 -5.96 9.06 -14.56
N SER A 18 -6.64 8.06 -15.11
CA SER A 18 -6.04 7.15 -16.11
C SER A 18 -6.13 7.58 -17.55
N SER A 19 -7.01 8.53 -17.89
CA SER A 19 -7.11 9.01 -19.27
C SER A 19 -7.23 10.53 -19.31
N ARG A 20 -6.19 11.18 -19.85
CA ARG A 20 -6.16 12.63 -20.09
C ARG A 20 -6.78 12.99 -21.45
N ASP A 21 -6.64 12.12 -22.45
CA ASP A 21 -7.06 12.39 -23.83
C ASP A 21 -8.49 11.92 -24.13
N GLU A 22 -8.94 10.82 -23.50
CA GLU A 22 -10.30 10.29 -23.64
C GLU A 22 -10.87 9.91 -22.26
N PRO A 23 -11.57 10.82 -21.56
CA PRO A 23 -11.96 10.59 -20.18
C PRO A 23 -12.89 9.37 -20.05
N LEU A 24 -12.56 8.47 -19.13
CA LEU A 24 -13.36 7.26 -18.84
C LEU A 24 -14.70 7.56 -18.16
N ILE A 25 -14.87 8.78 -17.67
CA ILE A 25 -16.08 9.26 -17.00
C ILE A 25 -16.36 10.65 -17.56
N ASP A 26 -17.58 10.89 -18.01
CA ASP A 26 -17.95 12.20 -18.55
C ASP A 26 -17.87 13.28 -17.47
N GLU A 27 -17.38 14.46 -17.84
CA GLU A 27 -17.22 15.60 -16.94
C GLU A 27 -18.57 16.04 -16.35
N ARG A 28 -19.67 15.87 -17.09
CA ARG A 28 -21.03 16.12 -16.59
C ARG A 28 -21.37 15.19 -15.42
N GLU A 29 -21.02 13.91 -15.50
CA GLU A 29 -21.27 12.93 -14.45
C GLU A 29 -20.41 13.21 -13.22
N ARG A 30 -19.14 13.58 -13.43
CA ARG A 30 -18.22 13.99 -12.35
C ARG A 30 -18.75 15.19 -11.58
N ARG A 31 -19.26 16.21 -12.28
CA ARG A 31 -19.87 17.39 -11.67
C ARG A 31 -21.18 17.07 -10.97
N LEU A 32 -22.02 16.24 -11.57
CA LEU A 32 -23.28 15.80 -10.97
C LEU A 32 -23.03 15.06 -9.65
N ALA A 33 -22.16 14.05 -9.66
CA ALA A 33 -21.81 13.28 -8.47
C ALA A 33 -21.24 14.18 -7.36
N THR A 34 -20.45 15.18 -7.74
CA THR A 34 -19.90 16.17 -6.79
C THR A 34 -20.99 17.03 -6.18
N ARG A 35 -21.88 17.61 -7.00
CA ARG A 35 -22.98 18.45 -6.51
C ARG A 35 -23.95 17.68 -5.62
N GLU A 36 -24.31 16.46 -6.00
CA GLU A 36 -25.22 15.63 -5.20
C GLU A 36 -24.60 15.20 -3.87
N ALA A 37 -23.33 14.77 -3.87
CA ALA A 37 -22.65 14.41 -2.63
C ALA A 37 -22.54 15.60 -1.67
N ARG A 38 -22.31 16.81 -2.20
CA ARG A 38 -22.30 18.04 -1.40
C ARG A 38 -23.68 18.43 -0.90
N ALA A 39 -24.69 18.36 -1.76
CA ALA A 39 -26.07 18.68 -1.37
C ALA A 39 -26.52 17.78 -0.21
N GLU A 40 -26.25 16.48 -0.30
CA GLU A 40 -26.57 15.52 0.76
C GLU A 40 -25.90 15.87 2.10
N LEU A 41 -24.60 16.23 2.09
CA LEU A 41 -23.87 16.57 3.32
C LEU A 41 -24.21 17.96 3.87
N SER A 42 -24.61 18.90 3.01
CA SER A 42 -24.96 20.27 3.43
C SER A 42 -26.32 20.35 4.12
N MET A 43 -27.21 19.37 3.87
CA MET A 43 -28.54 19.31 4.51
C MET A 43 -28.47 19.12 6.02
N ASP A 44 -27.37 18.58 6.53
CA ASP A 44 -27.16 18.34 7.96
C ASP A 44 -26.66 19.57 8.74
N GLY A 45 -26.46 20.71 8.08
CA GLY A 45 -26.07 21.98 8.71
C GLY A 45 -24.69 21.97 9.38
N LYS A 46 -23.89 20.92 9.15
CA LYS A 46 -22.53 20.75 9.67
C LYS A 46 -21.51 21.06 8.58
N THR A 47 -20.30 21.43 8.99
CA THR A 47 -19.13 21.49 8.09
C THR A 47 -18.94 20.13 7.42
N VAL A 48 -18.83 20.13 6.08
CA VAL A 48 -18.71 18.92 5.27
C VAL A 48 -17.42 18.17 5.63
N ASP A 49 -17.52 16.97 6.21
CA ASP A 49 -16.36 16.10 6.42
C ASP A 49 -15.81 15.66 5.04
N PRO A 50 -14.56 16.02 4.67
CA PRO A 50 -13.98 15.66 3.38
C PRO A 50 -13.99 14.15 3.14
N VAL A 51 -13.80 13.34 4.19
CA VAL A 51 -13.73 11.88 4.08
C VAL A 51 -15.09 11.29 3.71
N GLU A 52 -16.16 11.82 4.30
CA GLU A 52 -17.53 11.40 3.99
C GLU A 52 -17.94 11.84 2.59
N PHE A 53 -17.56 13.06 2.20
CA PHE A 53 -17.74 13.58 0.84
C PHE A 53 -17.08 12.68 -0.21
N PHE A 54 -15.81 12.27 0.00
CA PHE A 54 -15.13 11.37 -0.93
C PHE A 54 -15.85 10.03 -1.05
N ALA A 55 -16.30 9.46 0.06
CA ALA A 55 -17.01 8.18 0.06
C ALA A 55 -18.35 8.25 -0.69
N LEU A 56 -19.18 9.28 -0.42
CA LEU A 56 -20.48 9.48 -1.08
C LEU A 56 -20.34 9.76 -2.58
N ARG A 57 -19.34 10.56 -2.96
CA ARG A 57 -19.03 10.82 -4.38
C ARG A 57 -18.55 9.55 -5.08
N ALA A 58 -17.66 8.79 -4.44
CA ALA A 58 -17.14 7.56 -5.00
C ALA A 58 -18.24 6.50 -5.20
N ALA A 59 -19.16 6.34 -4.24
CA ALA A 59 -20.27 5.40 -4.35
C ALA A 59 -21.18 5.69 -5.56
N ARG A 60 -21.38 6.98 -5.91
CA ARG A 60 -22.14 7.40 -7.10
C ARG A 60 -21.39 7.07 -8.39
N LEU A 61 -20.12 7.49 -8.48
CA LEU A 61 -19.30 7.27 -9.67
C LEU A 61 -18.98 5.80 -9.90
N ARG A 62 -18.89 4.98 -8.84
CA ARG A 62 -18.77 3.52 -8.94
C ARG A 62 -19.88 2.94 -9.81
N ARG A 63 -21.14 3.38 -9.64
CA ARG A 63 -22.28 2.87 -10.42
C ARG A 63 -22.14 3.20 -11.90
N VAL A 64 -21.71 4.42 -12.21
CA VAL A 64 -21.45 4.88 -13.57
C VAL A 64 -20.35 4.02 -14.21
N ILE A 65 -19.20 3.90 -13.54
CA ILE A 65 -18.05 3.11 -14.03
C ILE A 65 -18.43 1.65 -14.26
N CYS A 66 -19.10 1.01 -13.30
CA CYS A 66 -19.50 -0.39 -13.41
C CYS A 66 -20.58 -0.62 -14.48
N SER A 67 -21.45 0.37 -14.74
CA SER A 67 -22.43 0.30 -15.83
C SER A 67 -21.78 0.40 -17.21
N ALA A 68 -20.76 1.25 -17.36
CA ALA A 68 -20.01 1.41 -18.61
C ALA A 68 -19.01 0.27 -18.84
N HIS A 69 -18.39 -0.21 -17.77
CA HIS A 69 -17.35 -1.24 -17.78
C HIS A 69 -17.70 -2.37 -16.80
N PRO A 70 -18.55 -3.33 -17.18
CA PRO A 70 -19.00 -4.40 -16.27
C PRO A 70 -17.86 -5.23 -15.66
N PHE A 71 -16.72 -5.38 -16.37
CA PHE A 71 -15.56 -6.08 -15.83
C PHE A 71 -14.94 -5.35 -14.62
N ALA A 72 -15.12 -4.04 -14.50
CA ALA A 72 -14.56 -3.21 -13.44
C ALA A 72 -15.20 -3.53 -12.08
N GLU A 73 -16.47 -3.96 -12.07
CA GLU A 73 -17.15 -4.47 -10.88
C GLU A 73 -16.45 -5.72 -10.33
N GLY A 74 -16.11 -6.68 -11.20
CA GLY A 74 -15.37 -7.87 -10.81
C GLY A 74 -13.97 -7.56 -10.24
N VAL A 75 -13.31 -6.52 -10.76
CA VAL A 75 -12.03 -6.03 -10.19
C VAL A 75 -12.23 -5.49 -8.78
N LEU A 76 -13.25 -4.66 -8.60
CA LEU A 76 -13.56 -4.03 -7.33
C LEU A 76 -13.96 -5.04 -6.25
N GLU A 77 -14.80 -6.02 -6.61
CA GLU A 77 -15.17 -7.14 -5.74
C GLU A 77 -13.96 -7.99 -5.36
N TRP A 78 -13.12 -8.36 -6.35
CA TRP A 78 -11.90 -9.12 -6.12
C TRP A 78 -10.95 -8.38 -5.15
N ALA A 79 -10.72 -7.09 -5.39
CA ALA A 79 -9.87 -6.24 -4.54
C ALA A 79 -10.46 -6.09 -3.13
N GLY A 80 -11.79 -6.14 -3.00
CA GLY A 80 -12.50 -6.19 -1.73
C GLY A 80 -12.27 -7.44 -0.90
N GLY A 81 -11.46 -8.34 -1.43
CA GLY A 81 -11.51 -9.73 -1.07
C GLY A 81 -12.85 -10.23 -1.53
N ALA A 82 -12.93 -10.71 -2.77
CA ALA A 82 -13.57 -12.01 -3.00
C ALA A 82 -12.83 -12.96 -2.04
N ARG A 83 -13.27 -12.92 -0.77
CA ARG A 83 -12.56 -13.45 0.38
C ARG A 83 -12.34 -14.88 -0.01
N LEU A 84 -11.12 -15.30 -0.34
CA LEU A 84 -10.85 -16.73 -0.44
C LEU A 84 -11.31 -17.26 0.90
N PRO A 85 -12.48 -17.90 0.94
CA PRO A 85 -13.21 -17.89 2.17
C PRO A 85 -12.44 -18.84 3.07
N LEU A 86 -12.35 -18.53 4.36
CA LEU A 86 -11.50 -19.32 5.25
C LEU A 86 -11.89 -20.81 5.22
N TRP A 87 -13.18 -21.09 4.96
CA TRP A 87 -13.68 -22.43 4.73
C TRP A 87 -13.04 -23.14 3.53
N LEU A 88 -12.64 -22.42 2.46
CA LEU A 88 -11.95 -23.03 1.32
C LEU A 88 -10.54 -23.48 1.71
N ALA A 89 -9.81 -22.70 2.51
CA ALA A 89 -8.53 -23.13 3.09
C ALA A 89 -8.72 -24.37 3.97
N LEU A 90 -9.76 -24.38 4.80
CA LEU A 90 -10.10 -25.50 5.68
C LEU A 90 -10.44 -26.75 4.88
N VAL A 91 -11.37 -26.66 3.93
CA VAL A 91 -11.82 -27.79 3.12
C VAL A 91 -10.69 -28.31 2.23
N ALA A 92 -9.99 -27.43 1.51
CA ALA A 92 -8.86 -27.85 0.68
C ALA A 92 -7.75 -28.50 1.52
N GLY A 93 -7.40 -27.91 2.66
CA GLY A 93 -6.44 -28.48 3.60
C GLY A 93 -6.90 -29.86 4.10
N LEU A 94 -8.12 -29.98 4.63
CA LEU A 94 -8.66 -31.24 5.14
C LEU A 94 -8.68 -32.35 4.08
N LEU A 95 -9.13 -32.03 2.85
CA LEU A 95 -9.20 -32.99 1.75
C LEU A 95 -7.82 -33.44 1.29
N LEU A 96 -6.88 -32.50 1.12
CA LEU A 96 -5.50 -32.81 0.78
C LEU A 96 -4.83 -33.63 1.88
N GLY A 97 -5.09 -33.28 3.14
CA GLY A 97 -4.56 -33.96 4.32
C GLY A 97 -5.06 -35.39 4.44
N GLY A 98 -6.38 -35.61 4.35
CA GLY A 98 -6.95 -36.95 4.37
C GLY A 98 -6.52 -37.80 3.16
N GLY A 99 -6.17 -37.14 2.05
CA GLY A 99 -5.61 -37.78 0.86
C GLY A 99 -4.14 -38.17 0.97
N ILE A 100 -3.37 -37.62 1.92
CA ILE A 100 -1.90 -37.82 1.97
C ILE A 100 -1.52 -39.29 2.11
N ASP A 101 -2.16 -40.07 3.00
CA ASP A 101 -1.79 -41.49 3.14
C ASP A 101 -2.45 -42.39 2.08
N ARG A 102 -3.05 -41.85 1.00
CA ARG A 102 -3.53 -42.67 -0.13
C ARG A 102 -2.43 -42.99 -1.15
N LEU A 103 -1.22 -42.48 -0.96
CA LEU A 103 -0.11 -42.60 -1.91
C LEU A 103 0.80 -43.82 -1.64
N GLY A 104 0.47 -44.69 -0.68
CA GLY A 104 1.24 -45.90 -0.34
C GLY A 104 0.55 -47.23 -0.75
N PRO A 105 1.30 -48.35 -0.81
CA PRO A 105 0.75 -49.68 -1.14
C PRO A 105 -0.38 -50.08 -0.18
N HIS A 106 -1.35 -50.83 -0.71
CA HIS A 106 -2.61 -51.15 -0.05
C HIS A 106 -2.42 -51.75 1.37
N GLN A 107 -2.98 -51.05 2.37
CA GLN A 107 -3.26 -51.52 3.75
C GLN A 107 -2.16 -51.42 4.83
N SER A 108 -1.02 -50.74 4.59
CA SER A 108 -0.02 -50.51 5.65
C SER A 108 0.32 -49.02 5.91
N VAL A 109 0.62 -48.70 7.18
CA VAL A 109 1.32 -47.48 7.60
C VAL A 109 2.81 -47.75 7.52
N ASP A 110 3.49 -47.04 6.62
CA ASP A 110 4.95 -46.99 6.67
C ASP A 110 5.38 -46.20 7.93
N LEU A 111 6.16 -46.81 8.83
CA LEU A 111 6.70 -46.08 9.99
C LEU A 111 7.54 -44.88 9.54
N LEU A 112 8.10 -44.89 8.32
CA LEU A 112 8.84 -43.78 7.73
C LEU A 112 7.96 -42.88 6.85
N ASN A 113 6.63 -42.82 7.05
CA ASN A 113 5.65 -42.08 6.25
C ASN A 113 6.21 -40.74 5.70
N PHE A 114 6.80 -40.81 4.50
CA PHE A 114 7.60 -39.73 3.93
C PHE A 114 6.76 -38.45 3.71
N PRO A 115 5.50 -38.54 3.25
CA PRO A 115 4.62 -37.38 3.20
C PRO A 115 4.45 -36.65 4.54
N LEU A 116 4.18 -37.37 5.64
CA LEU A 116 4.01 -36.74 6.95
C LEU A 116 5.33 -36.15 7.46
N LEU A 117 6.44 -36.87 7.31
CA LEU A 117 7.77 -36.38 7.67
C LEU A 117 8.11 -35.09 6.91
N LEU A 118 7.82 -35.01 5.62
CA LEU A 118 8.03 -33.81 4.81
C LEU A 118 7.19 -32.64 5.32
N VAL A 119 5.94 -32.86 5.69
CA VAL A 119 5.07 -31.83 6.31
C VAL A 119 5.68 -31.35 7.63
N LEU A 120 6.17 -32.24 8.49
CA LEU A 120 6.81 -31.87 9.75
C LEU A 120 8.07 -31.03 9.53
N VAL A 121 9.00 -31.49 8.68
CA VAL A 121 10.25 -30.79 8.37
C VAL A 121 9.97 -29.42 7.77
N TYR A 122 9.05 -29.33 6.81
CA TYR A 122 8.64 -28.05 6.21
C TYR A 122 8.13 -27.06 7.26
N ASN A 123 7.34 -27.54 8.23
CA ASN A 123 6.85 -26.69 9.31
C ASN A 123 7.98 -26.17 10.21
N LEU A 124 8.93 -27.02 10.58
CA LEU A 124 10.10 -26.62 11.36
C LEU A 124 10.93 -25.55 10.62
N VAL A 125 11.16 -25.72 9.31
CA VAL A 125 11.84 -24.72 8.47
C VAL A 125 11.09 -23.39 8.46
N VAL A 126 9.76 -23.43 8.31
CA VAL A 126 8.93 -22.22 8.35
C VAL A 126 9.04 -21.51 9.70
N TYR A 127 9.01 -22.22 10.82
CA TYR A 127 9.16 -21.60 12.14
C TYR A 127 10.54 -21.01 12.35
N PHE A 128 11.59 -21.70 11.91
CA PHE A 128 12.95 -21.17 11.93
C PHE A 128 13.07 -19.88 11.11
N ALA A 129 12.50 -19.86 9.90
CA ALA A 129 12.48 -18.66 9.06
C ALA A 129 11.70 -17.50 9.71
N LEU A 130 10.54 -17.77 10.32
CA LEU A 130 9.76 -16.77 11.04
C LEU A 130 10.52 -16.21 12.26
N ALA A 131 11.19 -17.07 13.03
CA ALA A 131 12.00 -16.68 14.17
C ALA A 131 13.21 -15.83 13.73
N TYR A 132 13.93 -16.27 12.70
CA TYR A 132 15.07 -15.53 12.13
C TYR A 132 14.65 -14.13 11.64
N LEU A 133 13.53 -14.03 10.93
CA LEU A 133 13.00 -12.74 10.47
C LEU A 133 12.52 -11.85 11.61
N ALA A 134 11.99 -12.42 12.69
CA ALA A 134 11.57 -11.66 13.87
C ALA A 134 12.77 -11.11 14.64
N LEU A 135 13.86 -11.88 14.76
CA LEU A 135 15.10 -11.48 15.42
C LEU A 135 15.86 -10.43 14.62
N GLY A 136 15.99 -10.60 13.29
CA GLY A 136 16.66 -9.62 12.42
C GLY A 136 15.93 -8.27 12.29
N ARG A 137 14.66 -8.18 12.70
CA ARG A 137 13.91 -6.91 12.77
C ARG A 137 14.28 -6.04 13.98
N ARG A 138 14.93 -6.61 15.00
CA ARG A 138 15.36 -5.84 16.19
C ARG A 138 16.68 -5.08 15.96
N GLU A 139 17.56 -5.58 15.09
CA GLU A 139 18.89 -4.96 14.86
C GLU A 139 18.88 -3.88 13.77
N VAL A 140 17.91 -3.87 12.85
CA VAL A 140 17.87 -2.92 11.71
C VAL A 140 16.98 -1.70 11.98
N ALA A 141 16.59 -1.46 13.22
CA ALA A 141 15.88 -0.23 13.61
C ALA A 141 16.75 1.05 13.51
N GLY A 142 17.98 0.96 12.98
CA GLY A 142 18.93 2.07 12.84
C GLY A 142 19.67 2.19 11.51
N GLY A 143 19.19 1.63 10.38
CA GLY A 143 19.87 1.87 9.10
C GLY A 143 19.15 1.39 7.84
N ASP A 144 19.42 2.08 6.72
CA ASP A 144 18.84 1.98 5.37
C ASP A 144 18.85 0.60 4.67
N GLY A 145 19.19 -0.48 5.39
CA GLY A 145 19.20 -1.86 4.90
C GLY A 145 17.81 -2.50 4.68
N ALA A 146 16.72 -1.80 4.99
CA ALA A 146 15.34 -2.30 4.87
C ALA A 146 14.91 -2.61 3.42
N LYS A 147 15.62 -2.06 2.42
CA LYS A 147 15.28 -2.23 0.98
C LYS A 147 15.67 -3.61 0.40
N SER A 148 16.66 -4.29 0.98
CA SER A 148 17.19 -5.55 0.41
C SER A 148 16.43 -6.81 0.88
N ARG A 149 15.94 -6.84 2.14
CA ARG A 149 15.26 -8.02 2.72
C ARG A 149 13.77 -8.18 2.32
N ALA A 150 13.15 -7.14 1.78
CA ALA A 150 11.77 -7.21 1.27
C ALA A 150 11.64 -8.04 -0.03
N ALA A 151 12.75 -8.35 -0.71
CA ALA A 151 12.77 -9.05 -1.99
C ALA A 151 12.33 -10.54 -1.89
N GLY A 152 12.69 -11.22 -0.80
CA GLY A 152 12.39 -12.65 -0.59
C GLY A 152 10.93 -12.94 -0.23
N THR A 153 10.34 -12.14 0.67
CA THR A 153 8.89 -12.16 0.94
C THR A 153 8.06 -11.66 -0.23
N GLY A 154 8.65 -10.79 -1.07
CA GLY A 154 8.04 -10.29 -2.29
C GLY A 154 7.82 -11.38 -3.34
N ALA A 155 8.65 -12.41 -3.42
CA ALA A 155 8.51 -13.47 -4.42
C ALA A 155 7.32 -14.39 -4.15
N VAL A 156 7.14 -14.84 -2.90
CA VAL A 156 5.99 -15.66 -2.49
C VAL A 156 4.70 -14.85 -2.50
N ALA A 157 4.74 -13.58 -2.08
CA ALA A 157 3.61 -12.68 -2.21
C ALA A 157 3.26 -12.40 -3.69
N ARG A 158 4.24 -12.22 -4.58
CA ARG A 158 4.02 -12.09 -6.03
C ARG A 158 3.48 -13.39 -6.65
N TRP A 159 3.93 -14.55 -6.20
CA TRP A 159 3.45 -15.85 -6.68
C TRP A 159 2.01 -16.13 -6.22
N LEU A 160 1.68 -15.79 -4.97
CA LEU A 160 0.30 -15.83 -4.47
C LEU A 160 -0.58 -14.81 -5.18
N LEU A 161 -0.11 -13.57 -5.38
CA LEU A 161 -0.82 -12.55 -6.19
C LEU A 161 -0.97 -12.97 -7.65
N TRP A 162 -0.04 -13.75 -8.20
CA TRP A 162 -0.11 -14.34 -9.54
C TRP A 162 -1.11 -15.51 -9.61
N LEU A 163 -1.16 -16.37 -8.60
CA LEU A 163 -2.21 -17.39 -8.45
C LEU A 163 -3.60 -16.79 -8.25
N MET A 164 -3.63 -15.60 -7.65
CA MET A 164 -4.82 -14.78 -7.46
C MET A 164 -5.08 -13.83 -8.64
N ALA A 165 -4.23 -13.86 -9.68
CA ALA A 165 -4.32 -12.97 -10.82
C ALA A 165 -5.59 -13.26 -11.63
N PRO A 166 -6.04 -12.28 -12.44
CA PRO A 166 -7.25 -12.39 -13.23
C PRO A 166 -7.45 -13.74 -13.92
N THR A 167 -8.61 -14.37 -13.73
CA THR A 167 -9.00 -15.56 -14.49
C THR A 167 -9.11 -15.23 -15.99
N ARG A 168 -9.04 -16.26 -16.85
CA ARG A 168 -9.14 -16.16 -18.32
C ARG A 168 -10.27 -15.25 -18.89
N PRO A 169 -11.45 -15.05 -18.26
CA PRO A 169 -12.43 -14.05 -18.71
C PRO A 169 -11.99 -12.59 -18.51
N TRP A 170 -11.28 -12.28 -17.44
CA TRP A 170 -10.85 -10.92 -17.13
C TRP A 170 -9.68 -10.48 -18.06
N ALA A 171 -8.78 -11.40 -18.40
CA ALA A 171 -7.78 -11.19 -19.47
C ALA A 171 -8.38 -11.02 -20.88
N ARG A 172 -9.62 -11.48 -21.12
CA ARG A 172 -10.36 -11.26 -22.37
C ARG A 172 -11.06 -9.90 -22.39
N ALA A 173 -11.69 -9.50 -21.28
CA ALA A 173 -12.30 -8.18 -21.13
C ALA A 173 -11.27 -7.04 -21.19
N ILE A 174 -10.08 -7.24 -20.60
CA ILE A 174 -8.95 -6.30 -20.65
C ILE A 174 -8.50 -5.99 -22.09
N ARG A 175 -8.69 -6.92 -23.05
CA ARG A 175 -8.30 -6.70 -24.45
C ARG A 175 -9.25 -5.80 -25.23
N GLY A 176 -10.47 -5.56 -24.74
CA GLY A 176 -11.47 -4.73 -25.42
C GLY A 176 -11.47 -3.26 -24.99
N ASP A 177 -10.81 -2.92 -23.87
CA ASP A 177 -10.99 -1.62 -23.21
C ASP A 177 -9.70 -1.16 -22.53
N GLY A 178 -8.75 -0.68 -23.34
CA GLY A 178 -7.37 -0.46 -22.92
C GLY A 178 -7.22 0.55 -21.78
N ALA A 179 -7.95 1.67 -21.84
CA ALA A 179 -7.86 2.72 -20.82
C ALA A 179 -8.49 2.28 -19.47
N ALA A 180 -9.67 1.64 -19.50
CA ALA A 180 -10.31 1.12 -18.30
C ALA A 180 -9.51 -0.03 -17.65
N ALA A 181 -8.82 -0.84 -18.46
CA ALA A 181 -7.90 -1.86 -17.95
C ALA A 181 -6.67 -1.24 -17.26
N VAL A 182 -6.08 -0.19 -17.84
CA VAL A 182 -4.99 0.56 -17.21
C VAL A 182 -5.45 1.17 -15.88
N ALA A 183 -6.64 1.76 -15.84
CA ALA A 183 -7.24 2.29 -14.62
C ALA A 183 -7.41 1.23 -13.54
N SER A 184 -7.97 0.07 -13.91
CA SER A 184 -8.12 -1.07 -13.02
C SER A 184 -6.76 -1.56 -12.47
N GLY A 185 -5.72 -1.59 -13.30
CA GLY A 185 -4.35 -1.93 -12.88
C GLY A 185 -3.75 -0.93 -11.88
N ARG A 186 -3.97 0.38 -12.10
CA ARG A 186 -3.55 1.43 -11.14
C ARG A 186 -4.29 1.28 -9.82
N PHE A 187 -5.60 1.10 -9.85
CA PHE A 187 -6.41 0.84 -8.66
C PHE A 187 -5.87 -0.34 -7.84
N VAL A 188 -5.65 -1.50 -8.47
CA VAL A 188 -5.16 -2.71 -7.78
C VAL A 188 -3.81 -2.44 -7.11
N ARG A 189 -2.92 -1.72 -7.78
CA ARG A 189 -1.61 -1.36 -7.22
C ARG A 189 -1.75 -0.43 -6.02
N ASP A 190 -2.57 0.61 -6.14
CA ASP A 190 -2.70 1.64 -5.11
C ASP A 190 -3.44 1.10 -3.88
N TRP A 191 -4.45 0.26 -4.10
CA TRP A 191 -5.10 -0.53 -3.05
C TRP A 191 -4.14 -1.46 -2.32
N ASN A 192 -3.32 -2.23 -3.05
CA ASN A 192 -2.33 -3.12 -2.43
C ASN A 192 -1.27 -2.36 -1.64
N ARG A 193 -0.91 -1.13 -2.05
CA ARG A 193 0.01 -0.25 -1.31
C ARG A 193 -0.64 0.27 -0.02
N ALA A 194 -1.84 0.83 -0.12
CA ALA A 194 -2.58 1.34 1.03
C ALA A 194 -2.89 0.24 2.07
N GLY A 195 -3.25 -0.95 1.61
CA GLY A 195 -3.61 -2.09 2.43
C GLY A 195 -2.49 -3.11 2.69
N ALA A 196 -1.22 -2.83 2.35
CA ALA A 196 -0.17 -3.86 2.29
C ALA A 196 -0.07 -4.74 3.54
N ARG A 197 -0.07 -4.11 4.74
CA ARG A 197 0.01 -4.82 6.03
C ARG A 197 -1.24 -5.66 6.29
N LEU A 198 -2.42 -5.17 5.90
CA LEU A 198 -3.69 -5.87 6.04
C LEU A 198 -3.73 -7.11 5.13
N HIS A 199 -3.38 -6.96 3.86
CA HIS A 199 -3.34 -8.07 2.90
C HIS A 199 -2.35 -9.15 3.33
N GLN A 200 -1.15 -8.77 3.79
CA GLN A 200 -0.17 -9.71 4.34
C GLN A 200 -0.73 -10.50 5.52
N ALA A 201 -1.42 -9.85 6.47
CA ALA A 201 -2.01 -10.53 7.61
C ALA A 201 -3.13 -11.50 7.21
N ARG A 202 -3.94 -11.15 6.19
CA ARG A 202 -5.00 -12.03 5.65
C ARG A 202 -4.42 -13.26 4.95
N VAL A 203 -3.42 -13.07 4.09
CA VAL A 203 -2.74 -14.16 3.39
C VAL A 203 -2.06 -15.10 4.40
N ALA A 204 -1.39 -14.55 5.41
CA ALA A 204 -0.79 -15.36 6.46
C ALA A 204 -1.84 -16.19 7.23
N CYS A 205 -2.96 -15.58 7.61
CA CYS A 205 -4.08 -16.28 8.25
C CYS A 205 -4.61 -17.44 7.39
N TRP A 206 -4.78 -17.21 6.09
CA TRP A 206 -5.23 -18.22 5.14
C TRP A 206 -4.24 -19.39 5.06
N LEU A 207 -2.94 -19.11 4.91
CA LEU A 207 -1.88 -20.13 4.82
C LEU A 207 -1.73 -20.93 6.12
N HIS A 208 -1.81 -20.28 7.29
CA HIS A 208 -1.75 -20.99 8.57
C HIS A 208 -2.98 -21.88 8.78
N THR A 209 -4.16 -21.39 8.42
CA THR A 209 -5.39 -22.18 8.47
C THR A 209 -5.32 -23.39 7.53
N ALA A 210 -4.85 -23.20 6.29
CA ALA A 210 -4.66 -24.30 5.34
C ALA A 210 -3.69 -25.36 5.87
N ALA A 211 -2.56 -24.95 6.46
CA ALA A 211 -1.58 -25.87 7.04
C ALA A 211 -2.11 -26.63 8.27
N ALA A 212 -2.86 -25.95 9.14
CA ALA A 212 -3.53 -26.58 10.28
C ALA A 212 -4.57 -27.61 9.81
N ALA A 213 -5.39 -27.24 8.82
CA ALA A 213 -6.39 -28.11 8.22
C ALA A 213 -5.76 -29.31 7.50
N LEU A 214 -4.63 -29.13 6.83
CA LEU A 214 -3.86 -30.22 6.23
C LEU A 214 -3.47 -31.27 7.28
N MET A 215 -2.89 -30.84 8.40
CA MET A 215 -2.53 -31.77 9.48
C MET A 215 -3.76 -32.41 10.11
N ALA A 216 -4.82 -31.64 10.37
CA ALA A 216 -6.06 -32.17 10.91
C ALA A 216 -6.68 -33.23 9.98
N GLY A 217 -6.65 -32.99 8.68
CA GLY A 217 -7.14 -33.92 7.66
C GLY A 217 -6.32 -35.19 7.62
N ALA A 218 -4.99 -35.09 7.73
CA ALA A 218 -4.11 -36.25 7.80
C ALA A 218 -4.38 -37.10 9.07
N ILE A 219 -4.46 -36.46 10.24
CA ILE A 219 -4.80 -37.14 11.50
C ILE A 219 -6.15 -37.85 11.38
N LEU A 220 -7.17 -37.13 10.90
CA LEU A 220 -8.51 -37.70 10.72
C LEU A 220 -8.50 -38.86 9.71
N GLY A 221 -7.78 -38.72 8.61
CA GLY A 221 -7.62 -39.76 7.59
C GLY A 221 -6.93 -41.02 8.10
N MET A 222 -5.94 -40.88 9.00
CA MET A 222 -5.29 -42.01 9.66
C MET A 222 -6.24 -42.73 10.62
N TYR A 223 -6.96 -42.00 11.48
CA TYR A 223 -7.92 -42.61 12.43
C TYR A 223 -9.11 -43.26 11.72
N LEU A 224 -9.67 -42.63 10.69
CA LEU A 224 -10.77 -43.21 9.92
C LEU A 224 -10.35 -44.53 9.27
N ARG A 225 -9.11 -44.64 8.80
CA ARG A 225 -8.57 -45.88 8.24
C ARG A 225 -8.32 -46.93 9.31
N GLY A 226 -7.67 -46.57 10.42
CA GLY A 226 -7.43 -47.50 11.52
C GLY A 226 -8.71 -48.03 12.20
N LEU A 227 -9.85 -47.33 12.05
CA LEU A 227 -11.15 -47.78 12.55
C LEU A 227 -11.92 -48.67 11.55
N VAL A 228 -11.73 -48.46 10.25
CA VAL A 228 -12.52 -49.11 9.18
C VAL A 228 -11.76 -50.26 8.51
N LEU A 229 -10.43 -50.27 8.58
CA LEU A 229 -9.54 -51.25 7.93
C LEU A 229 -8.59 -51.84 8.97
N ASP A 230 -8.21 -53.11 8.81
CA ASP A 230 -7.03 -53.69 9.48
C ASP A 230 -5.79 -53.00 8.91
N TYR A 231 -5.21 -52.09 9.68
CA TYR A 231 -4.11 -51.25 9.23
C TYR A 231 -2.82 -51.74 9.89
N ASP A 232 -1.91 -52.26 9.07
CA ASP A 232 -0.66 -52.83 9.55
C ASP A 232 0.48 -51.80 9.51
N ALA A 233 1.31 -51.74 10.54
CA ALA A 233 2.54 -50.98 10.56
C ALA A 233 3.68 -51.81 9.96
N SER A 234 4.45 -51.23 9.03
CA SER A 234 5.68 -51.82 8.51
C SER A 234 6.67 -50.72 8.13
N TRP A 235 7.95 -51.05 7.91
CA TRP A 235 8.90 -50.07 7.36
C TRP A 235 9.86 -50.70 6.36
N GLN A 236 10.33 -49.86 5.44
CA GLN A 236 11.27 -50.26 4.40
C GLN A 236 12.31 -49.17 4.19
N SER A 237 13.59 -49.56 4.20
CA SER A 237 14.67 -48.69 3.76
C SER A 237 15.81 -49.51 3.18
N THR A 238 16.31 -49.06 2.03
CA THR A 238 17.54 -49.58 1.42
C THR A 238 18.78 -49.01 2.11
N PHE A 239 18.67 -47.84 2.75
CA PHE A 239 19.80 -47.09 3.28
C PHE A 239 19.92 -47.14 4.80
N LEU A 240 18.79 -47.26 5.51
CA LEU A 240 18.76 -47.21 6.97
C LEU A 240 18.73 -48.60 7.59
N SER A 241 19.55 -48.80 8.63
CA SER A 241 19.49 -49.95 9.53
C SER A 241 18.34 -49.82 10.54
N ALA A 242 17.93 -50.93 11.16
CA ALA A 242 16.88 -50.93 12.19
C ALA A 242 17.23 -50.01 13.37
N THR A 243 18.51 -49.99 13.77
CA THR A 243 19.01 -49.09 14.82
C THR A 243 18.83 -47.63 14.45
N GLN A 244 19.20 -47.23 13.22
CA GLN A 244 19.03 -45.86 12.75
C GLN A 244 17.55 -45.45 12.67
N VAL A 245 16.67 -46.37 12.27
CA VAL A 245 15.21 -46.13 12.25
C VAL A 245 14.69 -45.96 13.68
N HIS A 246 15.07 -46.86 14.60
CA HIS A 246 14.68 -46.76 16.01
C HIS A 246 15.13 -45.42 16.62
N ASP A 247 16.38 -45.03 16.44
CA ASP A 247 16.92 -43.77 17.00
C ASP A 247 16.22 -42.54 16.41
N PHE A 248 15.92 -42.57 15.10
CA PHE A 248 15.16 -41.52 14.44
C PHE A 248 13.73 -41.41 15.00
N LEU A 249 13.02 -42.53 15.14
CA LEU A 249 11.66 -42.55 15.69
C LEU A 249 11.65 -42.16 17.18
N ALA A 250 12.68 -42.53 17.94
CA ALA A 250 12.85 -42.13 19.33
C ALA A 250 13.00 -40.61 19.45
N LEU A 251 13.80 -39.97 18.59
CA LEU A 251 13.92 -38.52 18.55
C LEU A 251 12.61 -37.84 18.11
N LEU A 252 12.02 -38.32 17.01
CA LEU A 252 10.81 -37.75 16.42
C LEU A 252 9.62 -37.81 17.37
N PHE A 253 9.43 -38.95 18.04
CA PHE A 253 8.28 -39.22 18.90
C PHE A 253 8.56 -39.01 20.38
N ALA A 254 9.76 -38.60 20.80
CA ALA A 254 10.05 -38.29 22.21
C ALA A 254 9.00 -37.38 22.88
N PRO A 255 8.57 -36.25 22.26
CA PRO A 255 7.54 -35.41 22.85
C PRO A 255 6.19 -36.13 22.97
N ALA A 256 5.83 -36.92 21.96
CA ALA A 256 4.58 -37.67 21.95
C ALA A 256 4.58 -38.81 22.98
N SER A 257 5.70 -39.51 23.15
CA SER A 257 5.91 -40.54 24.18
C SER A 257 5.76 -39.97 25.58
N TRP A 258 6.34 -38.80 25.82
CA TRP A 258 6.19 -38.11 27.10
C TRP A 258 4.74 -37.72 27.39
N ILE A 259 4.01 -37.18 26.39
CA ILE A 259 2.61 -36.76 26.55
C ILE A 259 1.65 -37.95 26.69
N LEU A 260 1.85 -39.01 25.92
CA LEU A 260 1.01 -40.21 25.96
C LEU A 260 1.31 -41.08 27.19
N GLY A 261 2.48 -40.93 27.81
CA GLY A 261 2.94 -41.84 28.86
C GLY A 261 3.28 -43.24 28.36
N VAL A 262 3.42 -43.42 27.04
CA VAL A 262 3.69 -44.70 26.37
C VAL A 262 5.12 -44.69 25.83
N ARG A 263 5.91 -45.71 26.20
CA ARG A 263 7.28 -45.85 25.70
C ARG A 263 7.28 -46.32 24.24
N LEU A 264 8.27 -45.86 23.48
CA LEU A 264 8.51 -46.38 22.13
C LEU A 264 8.86 -47.88 22.22
N PRO A 265 8.38 -48.72 21.28
CA PRO A 265 8.80 -50.11 21.17
C PRO A 265 10.32 -50.25 21.05
N ASP A 266 10.85 -51.37 21.55
CA ASP A 266 12.28 -51.63 21.54
C ASP A 266 12.82 -51.94 20.14
N LEU A 267 14.16 -51.96 20.00
CA LEU A 267 14.82 -52.21 18.73
C LEU A 267 14.39 -53.54 18.10
N ALA A 268 14.19 -54.59 18.90
CA ALA A 268 13.76 -55.89 18.41
C ALA A 268 12.36 -55.82 17.77
N THR A 269 11.44 -55.07 18.38
CA THR A 269 10.11 -54.82 17.81
C THR A 269 10.20 -54.02 16.50
N ILE A 270 11.06 -52.99 16.45
CA ILE A 270 11.28 -52.23 15.20
C ILE A 270 11.85 -53.12 14.11
N GLU A 271 12.84 -53.96 14.42
CA GLU A 271 13.44 -54.89 13.45
C GLU A 271 12.41 -55.91 12.92
N ALA A 272 11.51 -56.40 13.78
CA ALA A 272 10.42 -57.29 13.38
C ALA A 272 9.39 -56.65 12.44
N LEU A 273 9.22 -55.32 12.49
CA LEU A 273 8.34 -54.56 11.59
C LEU A 273 8.99 -54.23 10.24
N ARG A 274 10.26 -54.62 10.01
CA ARG A 274 10.91 -54.43 8.71
C ARG A 274 10.27 -55.36 7.69
N ALA A 275 9.87 -54.84 6.53
CA ALA A 275 9.19 -55.66 5.53
C ALA A 275 10.04 -56.90 5.14
N PRO A 276 9.41 -58.09 5.01
CA PRO A 276 7.97 -58.33 4.91
C PRO A 276 7.22 -58.45 6.25
N GLY A 277 7.79 -58.04 7.37
CA GLY A 277 7.11 -58.01 8.68
C GLY A 277 6.05 -56.91 8.80
N PHE A 278 5.04 -57.18 9.63
CA PHE A 278 3.88 -56.32 9.90
C PHE A 278 3.48 -56.40 11.37
N GLY A 279 2.82 -55.37 11.90
CA GLY A 279 2.25 -55.37 13.25
C GLY A 279 1.18 -54.29 13.43
N ASP A 280 0.64 -54.15 14.63
CA ASP A 280 -0.46 -53.20 14.90
C ASP A 280 -0.05 -51.73 14.67
N ALA A 281 -0.83 -51.00 13.85
CA ALA A 281 -0.62 -49.58 13.57
C ALA A 281 -1.20 -48.61 14.62
N ALA A 282 -2.04 -49.06 15.54
CA ALA A 282 -2.74 -48.18 16.47
C ALA A 282 -1.79 -47.26 17.26
N LEU A 283 -0.72 -47.84 17.81
CA LEU A 283 0.29 -47.09 18.56
C LEU A 283 0.99 -46.02 17.69
N TRP A 284 1.34 -46.37 16.46
CA TRP A 284 2.00 -45.47 15.51
C TRP A 284 1.09 -44.31 15.09
N ILE A 285 -0.21 -44.57 14.93
CA ILE A 285 -1.20 -43.54 14.65
C ILE A 285 -1.26 -42.52 15.79
N HIS A 286 -1.23 -42.96 17.05
CA HIS A 286 -1.20 -42.06 18.20
C HIS A 286 0.09 -41.22 18.25
N PHE A 287 1.26 -41.82 18.02
CA PHE A 287 2.53 -41.09 18.00
C PHE A 287 2.58 -40.04 16.90
N TYR A 288 2.17 -40.38 15.68
CA TYR A 288 2.09 -39.44 14.56
C TYR A 288 1.05 -38.33 14.82
N SER A 289 -0.10 -38.68 15.40
CA SER A 289 -1.16 -37.72 15.70
C SER A 289 -0.71 -36.68 16.72
N VAL A 290 -0.11 -37.11 17.82
CA VAL A 290 0.37 -36.20 18.87
C VAL A 290 1.53 -35.35 18.36
N THR A 291 2.49 -35.94 17.65
CA THR A 291 3.62 -35.21 17.08
C THR A 291 3.16 -34.17 16.05
N GLY A 292 2.29 -34.57 15.12
CA GLY A 292 1.68 -33.66 14.15
C GLY A 292 0.84 -32.57 14.81
N ALA A 293 0.15 -32.90 15.90
CA ALA A 293 -0.60 -31.92 16.67
C ALA A 293 0.32 -30.86 17.29
N LEU A 294 1.41 -31.29 17.94
CA LEU A 294 2.36 -30.41 18.62
C LEU A 294 3.18 -29.55 17.66
N VAL A 295 3.65 -30.14 16.55
CA VAL A 295 4.54 -29.45 15.60
C VAL A 295 3.73 -28.60 14.62
N VAL A 296 2.55 -29.06 14.19
CA VAL A 296 1.82 -28.41 13.09
C VAL A 296 0.47 -27.87 13.54
N LEU A 297 -0.44 -28.74 13.98
CA LEU A 297 -1.84 -28.34 14.19
C LEU A 297 -1.98 -27.20 15.20
N VAL A 298 -1.38 -27.35 16.39
CA VAL A 298 -1.50 -26.38 17.47
C VAL A 298 -0.77 -25.07 17.13
N PRO A 299 0.53 -25.07 16.77
CA PRO A 299 1.23 -23.82 16.45
C PRO A 299 0.62 -23.08 15.25
N ARG A 300 0.22 -23.80 14.19
CA ARG A 300 -0.43 -23.19 13.03
C ARG A 300 -1.80 -22.60 13.37
N SER A 301 -2.59 -23.27 14.20
CA SER A 301 -3.88 -22.74 14.66
C SER A 301 -3.69 -21.46 15.48
N LEU A 302 -2.70 -21.43 16.38
CA LEU A 302 -2.37 -20.22 17.16
C LEU A 302 -1.94 -19.06 16.25
N LEU A 303 -1.08 -19.34 15.26
CA LEU A 303 -0.64 -18.34 14.28
C LEU A 303 -1.79 -17.85 13.39
N ALA A 304 -2.72 -18.73 12.99
CA ALA A 304 -3.92 -18.35 12.24
C ALA A 304 -4.82 -17.40 13.06
N VAL A 305 -5.05 -17.71 14.34
CA VAL A 305 -5.82 -16.83 15.24
C VAL A 305 -5.11 -15.49 15.42
N TRP A 306 -3.80 -15.48 15.65
CA TRP A 306 -3.02 -14.26 15.83
C TRP A 306 -3.04 -13.36 14.59
N THR A 307 -2.75 -13.91 13.42
CA THR A 307 -2.78 -13.19 12.13
C THR A 307 -4.20 -12.72 11.78
N GLY A 308 -5.22 -13.50 12.11
CA GLY A 308 -6.63 -13.11 11.96
C GLY A 308 -7.01 -11.92 12.84
N ARG A 309 -6.61 -11.92 14.13
CA ARG A 309 -6.80 -10.77 15.04
C ARG A 309 -6.05 -9.53 14.54
N ARG A 310 -4.80 -9.71 14.10
CA ARG A 310 -4.00 -8.64 13.49
C ARG A 310 -4.66 -8.06 12.25
N ALA A 311 -5.19 -8.89 11.35
CA ALA A 311 -5.92 -8.44 10.16
C ALA A 311 -7.16 -7.62 10.53
N ARG A 312 -7.94 -8.06 11.53
CA ARG A 312 -9.11 -7.28 12.02
C ARG A 312 -8.69 -5.93 12.60
N SER A 313 -7.60 -5.90 13.38
CA SER A 313 -7.08 -4.65 13.93
C SER A 313 -6.60 -3.70 12.84
N LEU A 314 -5.86 -4.19 11.85
CA LEU A 314 -5.36 -3.41 10.73
C LEU A 314 -6.48 -2.89 9.82
N ALA A 315 -7.55 -3.67 9.63
CA ALA A 315 -8.72 -3.22 8.88
C ALA A 315 -9.45 -2.06 9.60
N LYS A 316 -9.50 -2.09 10.93
CA LYS A 316 -10.08 -1.00 11.74
C LYS A 316 -9.18 0.25 11.77
N ALA A 317 -7.86 0.07 11.76
CA ALA A 317 -6.87 1.13 11.77
C ALA A 317 -6.46 1.59 10.35
N LEU A 318 -7.21 1.20 9.32
CA LEU A 318 -6.89 1.58 7.94
C LEU A 318 -7.19 3.07 7.75
N SER A 319 -6.14 3.87 7.75
CA SER A 319 -6.17 5.30 7.47
C SER A 319 -5.47 5.58 6.15
N PHE A 320 -6.02 6.50 5.36
CA PHE A 320 -5.39 7.05 4.17
C PHE A 320 -5.26 8.56 4.38
N ASP A 321 -4.09 9.11 4.09
CA ASP A 321 -3.86 10.54 4.22
C ASP A 321 -4.30 11.24 2.93
N PHE A 322 -5.50 11.80 2.94
CA PHE A 322 -6.07 12.51 1.79
C PHE A 322 -5.44 13.90 1.59
N ASN A 323 -4.80 14.47 2.61
CA ASN A 323 -4.28 15.84 2.55
C ASN A 323 -2.92 15.92 1.87
N GLN A 324 -2.21 14.80 1.73
CA GLN A 324 -0.94 14.73 0.99
C GLN A 324 -1.12 14.40 -0.49
N ASP A 325 -2.36 14.12 -0.92
CA ASP A 325 -2.64 13.59 -2.24
C ASP A 325 -3.27 14.66 -3.14
N ALA A 326 -2.56 15.03 -4.21
CA ALA A 326 -2.96 16.11 -5.10
C ALA A 326 -4.37 15.93 -5.70
N TYR A 327 -4.82 14.69 -5.92
CA TYR A 327 -6.17 14.42 -6.42
C TYR A 327 -7.25 14.89 -5.43
N PHE A 328 -7.11 14.50 -4.16
CA PHE A 328 -8.09 14.80 -3.13
C PHE A 328 -8.02 16.27 -2.67
N MET A 329 -6.84 16.88 -2.73
CA MET A 329 -6.67 18.32 -2.55
C MET A 329 -7.45 19.10 -3.62
N ARG A 330 -7.28 18.79 -4.91
CA ARG A 330 -8.05 19.43 -5.98
C ARG A 330 -9.55 19.21 -5.83
N LEU A 331 -9.96 18.00 -5.43
CA LEU A 331 -11.38 17.67 -5.29
C LEU A 331 -12.08 18.43 -4.15
N SER A 332 -11.32 18.77 -3.10
CA SER A 332 -11.78 19.55 -1.94
C SER A 332 -11.50 21.05 -2.07
N SER A 333 -10.84 21.52 -3.14
CA SER A 333 -10.40 22.91 -3.28
C SER A 333 -11.56 23.90 -3.18
N ALA A 334 -12.68 23.66 -3.85
CA ALA A 334 -13.79 24.61 -3.93
C ALA A 334 -14.37 25.08 -2.57
N GLU A 335 -14.25 24.28 -1.50
CA GLU A 335 -14.72 24.64 -0.16
C GLU A 335 -13.58 25.19 0.73
N ARG A 336 -12.32 24.93 0.38
CA ARG A 336 -11.15 25.40 1.14
C ARG A 336 -10.81 26.85 0.80
N GLY A 337 -10.02 27.49 1.67
CA GLY A 337 -9.46 28.82 1.43
C GLY A 337 -10.35 29.99 1.85
N ALA A 338 -11.48 29.75 2.53
CA ALA A 338 -12.25 30.84 3.12
C ALA A 338 -11.46 31.49 4.26
N GLY A 339 -11.31 32.81 4.22
CA GLY A 339 -10.45 33.53 5.16
C GLY A 339 -8.96 33.36 4.90
N SER A 340 -8.59 32.89 3.70
CA SER A 340 -7.21 32.90 3.21
C SER A 340 -7.05 33.87 2.04
N GLU A 341 -5.92 34.56 1.99
CA GLU A 341 -5.58 35.49 0.90
C GLU A 341 -4.17 35.16 0.38
N ALA A 342 -3.96 35.29 -0.92
CA ALA A 342 -2.66 35.14 -1.55
C ALA A 342 -2.29 36.39 -2.34
N THR A 343 -1.06 36.87 -2.14
CA THR A 343 -0.52 37.99 -2.90
C THR A 343 0.65 37.52 -3.75
N VAL A 344 0.59 37.78 -5.05
CA VAL A 344 1.65 37.42 -5.99
C VAL A 344 2.47 38.66 -6.31
N GLU A 345 3.77 38.57 -6.07
CA GLU A 345 4.78 39.58 -6.40
C GLU A 345 5.78 38.97 -7.38
N ALA A 346 5.80 39.46 -8.62
CA ALA A 346 6.80 39.06 -9.61
C ALA A 346 7.99 40.01 -9.51
N TYR A 347 9.22 39.47 -9.47
CA TYR A 347 10.43 40.28 -9.26
C TYR A 347 11.41 40.13 -10.42
N GLY A 348 11.68 41.25 -11.11
CA GLY A 348 12.48 41.31 -12.33
C GLY A 348 11.91 40.48 -13.48
N TYR A 349 10.62 40.13 -13.42
CA TYR A 349 9.94 39.20 -14.33
C TYR A 349 8.51 39.64 -14.60
N ASP A 350 8.14 39.74 -15.90
CA ASP A 350 6.79 40.04 -16.35
C ASP A 350 6.10 38.75 -16.86
N PRO A 351 5.21 38.13 -16.07
CA PRO A 351 4.57 36.87 -16.44
C PRO A 351 3.55 37.07 -17.55
N SER A 352 3.60 36.20 -18.56
CA SER A 352 2.58 36.19 -19.61
C SER A 352 1.16 35.98 -19.04
N PRO A 353 0.09 36.40 -19.74
CA PRO A 353 -1.27 36.18 -19.28
C PRO A 353 -1.60 34.71 -18.99
N ARG A 354 -1.01 33.78 -19.76
CA ARG A 354 -1.17 32.32 -19.53
C ARG A 354 -0.45 31.85 -18.27
N ALA A 355 0.77 32.33 -18.03
CA ALA A 355 1.52 32.00 -16.82
C ALA A 355 0.81 32.53 -15.56
N SER A 356 0.28 33.76 -15.63
CA SER A 356 -0.52 34.36 -14.56
C SER A 356 -1.77 33.54 -14.25
N GLU A 357 -2.48 33.04 -15.27
CA GLU A 357 -3.66 32.20 -15.06
C GLU A 357 -3.30 30.81 -14.50
N GLY A 358 -2.23 30.20 -15.00
CA GLY A 358 -1.73 28.93 -14.46
C GLY A 358 -1.28 29.03 -13.01
N LEU A 359 -0.67 30.15 -12.62
CA LEU A 359 -0.32 30.42 -11.22
C LEU A 359 -1.56 30.56 -10.33
N LYS A 360 -2.58 31.30 -10.78
CA LYS A 360 -3.86 31.40 -10.05
C LYS A 360 -4.48 30.02 -9.85
N GLN A 361 -4.50 29.19 -10.89
CA GLN A 361 -5.02 27.83 -10.81
C GLN A 361 -4.24 26.96 -9.80
N LEU A 362 -2.90 27.07 -9.79
CA LEU A 362 -2.05 26.38 -8.82
C LEU A 362 -2.39 26.79 -7.37
N LEU A 363 -2.59 28.09 -7.13
CA LEU A 363 -2.95 28.62 -5.81
C LEU A 363 -4.35 28.18 -5.37
N PHE A 364 -5.33 28.17 -6.28
CA PHE A 364 -6.67 27.65 -6.00
C PHE A 364 -6.65 26.15 -5.71
N ASP A 365 -5.82 25.37 -6.39
CA ASP A 365 -5.68 23.94 -6.13
C ASP A 365 -5.00 23.67 -4.76
N LEU A 366 -4.06 24.53 -4.37
CA LEU A 366 -3.28 24.41 -3.12
C LEU A 366 -4.09 24.85 -1.88
N PHE A 367 -4.61 26.08 -1.89
CA PHE A 367 -5.29 26.69 -0.73
C PHE A 367 -6.81 26.62 -0.81
N GLY A 368 -7.37 26.40 -2.00
CA GLY A 368 -8.80 26.29 -2.23
C GLY A 368 -9.39 27.40 -3.09
N GLY A 369 -10.59 27.15 -3.64
CA GLY A 369 -11.27 28.02 -4.59
C GLY A 369 -11.93 29.25 -3.96
N ARG A 370 -11.97 29.36 -2.63
CA ARG A 370 -12.42 30.58 -1.92
C ARG A 370 -11.28 31.54 -1.57
N LEU A 371 -10.05 31.21 -1.99
CA LEU A 371 -8.86 32.05 -1.82
C LEU A 371 -9.04 33.40 -2.54
N GLY A 372 -8.79 34.51 -1.84
CA GLY A 372 -8.62 35.80 -2.50
C GLY A 372 -7.22 35.89 -3.11
N VAL A 373 -7.09 36.01 -4.43
CA VAL A 373 -5.78 36.16 -5.10
C VAL A 373 -5.62 37.57 -5.64
N THR A 374 -4.59 38.27 -5.16
CA THR A 374 -4.19 39.60 -5.64
C THR A 374 -2.84 39.49 -6.34
N VAL A 375 -2.79 39.78 -7.64
CA VAL A 375 -1.54 39.85 -8.41
C VAL A 375 -1.11 41.31 -8.46
N LEU A 376 0.06 41.62 -7.91
CA LEU A 376 0.63 42.97 -7.90
C LEU A 376 1.39 43.27 -9.20
N GLU A 377 1.67 44.54 -9.44
CA GLU A 377 2.52 44.95 -10.55
C GLU A 377 3.94 44.34 -10.40
N PRO A 378 4.57 43.89 -11.50
CA PRO A 378 5.94 43.38 -11.45
C PRO A 378 6.91 44.42 -10.88
N LEU A 379 7.75 43.98 -9.94
CA LEU A 379 8.78 44.78 -9.31
C LEU A 379 10.06 44.74 -10.16
N ASP A 380 10.69 45.90 -10.33
CA ASP A 380 12.03 46.00 -10.89
C ASP A 380 13.11 45.62 -9.87
N TYR A 381 14.33 45.33 -10.34
CA TYR A 381 15.46 45.06 -9.45
C TYR A 381 15.74 46.25 -8.52
N GLY A 382 15.94 45.96 -7.24
CA GLY A 382 16.15 46.95 -6.19
C GLY A 382 14.87 47.60 -5.64
N ALA A 383 13.68 47.22 -6.13
CA ALA A 383 12.43 47.63 -5.51
C ALA A 383 12.17 46.85 -4.22
N GLU A 384 11.63 47.54 -3.21
CA GLU A 384 11.24 46.95 -1.93
C GLU A 384 9.92 46.15 -2.07
N PRO A 385 9.72 45.09 -1.27
CA PRO A 385 8.50 44.30 -1.29
C PRO A 385 7.30 45.13 -0.83
N ALA A 386 6.11 44.81 -1.36
CA ALA A 386 4.91 45.54 -1.01
C ALA A 386 4.59 45.41 0.49
N SER A 387 4.32 46.56 1.14
CA SER A 387 3.86 46.59 2.53
C SER A 387 2.47 45.94 2.62
N GLY A 388 2.26 45.04 3.58
CA GLY A 388 1.02 44.27 3.73
C GLY A 388 -0.21 45.07 4.21
N ALA A 389 -0.34 46.33 3.83
CA ALA A 389 -1.31 47.28 4.39
C ALA A 389 -2.79 46.95 4.04
N ASP A 390 -3.06 46.19 2.98
CA ASP A 390 -4.41 45.83 2.53
C ASP A 390 -4.91 44.46 3.05
N ARG A 391 -4.22 43.88 4.04
CA ARG A 391 -4.56 42.54 4.57
C ARG A 391 -5.82 42.58 5.43
N LYS A 392 -6.71 41.61 5.24
CA LYS A 392 -7.82 41.41 6.20
C LYS A 392 -7.30 40.91 7.53
N GLU A 393 -7.68 41.61 8.60
CA GLU A 393 -7.29 41.31 9.96
C GLU A 393 -7.74 39.88 10.35
N GLY A 394 -6.77 39.02 10.69
CA GLY A 394 -7.01 37.64 11.11
C GLY A 394 -7.03 36.57 9.99
N ALA A 395 -6.92 36.94 8.71
CA ALA A 395 -6.84 35.99 7.60
C ALA A 395 -5.46 35.29 7.53
N ALA A 396 -5.45 34.04 7.05
CA ALA A 396 -4.21 33.34 6.70
C ALA A 396 -3.69 33.89 5.36
N HIS A 397 -2.42 34.32 5.29
CA HIS A 397 -1.88 35.00 4.12
C HIS A 397 -0.72 34.21 3.50
N CYS A 398 -0.78 33.98 2.20
CA CYS A 398 0.32 33.38 1.43
C CYS A 398 0.92 34.42 0.49
N ARG A 399 2.17 34.80 0.71
CA ARG A 399 2.93 35.63 -0.23
C ARG A 399 3.64 34.73 -1.23
N VAL A 400 3.51 35.03 -2.51
CA VAL A 400 4.09 34.27 -3.60
C VAL A 400 5.13 35.12 -4.29
N ALA A 401 6.41 34.77 -4.13
CA ALA A 401 7.50 35.41 -4.84
C ALA A 401 7.72 34.68 -6.17
N LEU A 402 7.45 35.35 -7.27
CA LEU A 402 7.51 34.79 -8.62
C LEU A 402 8.76 35.27 -9.36
N PHE A 403 9.58 34.31 -9.81
CA PHE A 403 10.78 34.54 -10.58
C PHE A 403 10.76 33.73 -11.88
N SER A 404 11.66 34.06 -12.81
CA SER A 404 11.89 33.30 -14.03
C SER A 404 13.19 32.51 -13.94
N LEU A 405 13.17 31.25 -14.36
CA LEU A 405 14.39 30.45 -14.47
C LEU A 405 15.41 31.05 -15.46
N ALA A 406 14.96 31.93 -16.35
CA ALA A 406 15.84 32.65 -17.29
C ALA A 406 16.72 33.70 -16.60
N GLN A 407 16.38 34.14 -15.38
CA GLN A 407 17.20 35.06 -14.59
C GLN A 407 18.44 34.36 -14.04
N THR A 408 19.47 35.16 -13.73
CA THR A 408 20.63 34.69 -12.96
C THR A 408 20.37 35.03 -11.49
N PRO A 409 20.15 34.04 -10.62
CA PRO A 409 19.91 34.32 -9.21
C PRO A 409 21.20 34.84 -8.58
N GLU A 410 21.08 35.94 -7.84
CA GLU A 410 22.18 36.65 -7.19
C GLU A 410 21.81 36.87 -5.73
N ARG A 411 22.76 36.64 -4.82
CA ARG A 411 22.53 36.75 -3.38
C ARG A 411 22.21 38.18 -2.95
N GLU A 412 22.90 39.15 -3.54
CA GLU A 412 22.77 40.58 -3.26
C GLU A 412 21.48 41.19 -3.81
N VAL A 413 20.76 40.49 -4.68
CA VAL A 413 19.53 41.00 -5.32
C VAL A 413 18.33 40.16 -4.92
N HIS A 414 18.35 38.87 -5.31
CA HIS A 414 17.24 37.96 -5.04
C HIS A 414 17.26 37.45 -3.60
N GLY A 415 18.45 37.24 -3.05
CA GLY A 415 18.62 36.84 -1.65
C GLY A 415 18.13 37.93 -0.70
N GLU A 416 18.56 39.18 -0.90
CA GLU A 416 18.11 40.31 -0.07
C GLU A 416 16.60 40.54 -0.13
N TYR A 417 15.99 40.50 -1.33
CA TYR A 417 14.53 40.58 -1.48
C TYR A 417 13.80 39.45 -0.71
N LEU A 418 14.28 38.20 -0.84
CA LEU A 418 13.70 37.07 -0.12
C LEU A 418 13.94 37.14 1.40
N GLU A 419 15.07 37.67 1.85
CA GLU A 419 15.35 37.93 3.27
C GLU A 419 14.34 38.90 3.88
N GLU A 420 13.98 39.96 3.15
CA GLU A 420 12.96 40.92 3.59
C GLU A 420 11.58 40.27 3.67
N LEU A 421 11.19 39.46 2.68
CA LEU A 421 9.94 38.71 2.72
C LEU A 421 9.89 37.72 3.89
N THR A 422 10.99 37.01 4.13
CA THR A 422 11.12 36.04 5.22
C THR A 422 11.02 36.74 6.57
N ARG A 423 11.64 37.92 6.72
CA ARG A 423 11.58 38.74 7.93
C ARG A 423 10.16 39.27 8.20
N ALA A 424 9.45 39.68 7.15
CA ALA A 424 8.07 40.11 7.25
C ALA A 424 7.16 38.96 7.69
N ALA A 425 7.30 37.77 7.09
CA ALA A 425 6.51 36.60 7.42
C ALA A 425 6.82 36.01 8.81
N ALA A 426 8.09 36.06 9.25
CA ALA A 426 8.50 35.59 10.58
C ALA A 426 7.90 36.42 11.74
N GLY A 427 7.54 37.68 11.49
CA GLY A 427 6.91 38.55 12.48
C GLY A 427 5.41 38.27 12.71
N ALA A 428 4.77 37.46 11.87
CA ALA A 428 3.33 37.31 11.79
C ALA A 428 2.83 35.94 12.33
N ASP A 429 3.00 35.70 13.63
CA ASP A 429 2.37 34.65 14.49
C ASP A 429 1.86 33.37 13.77
N GLY A 430 2.66 32.77 12.88
CA GLY A 430 2.34 31.56 12.12
C GLY A 430 1.20 31.65 11.10
N ARG A 431 0.71 32.86 10.77
CA ARG A 431 -0.39 33.09 9.81
C ARG A 431 0.06 33.59 8.45
N GLU A 432 1.35 33.85 8.28
CA GLU A 432 1.97 34.16 7.01
C GLU A 432 2.80 32.99 6.51
N ALA A 433 2.65 32.67 5.23
CA ALA A 433 3.57 31.79 4.53
C ALA A 433 4.06 32.43 3.24
N LEU A 434 5.21 31.94 2.80
CA LEU A 434 5.94 32.32 1.62
C LEU A 434 6.04 31.08 0.73
N LEU A 435 5.67 31.26 -0.53
CA LEU A 435 5.87 30.28 -1.60
C LEU A 435 6.75 30.93 -2.67
N VAL A 436 7.95 30.37 -2.88
CA VAL A 436 8.83 30.85 -3.95
C VAL A 436 8.61 30.00 -5.20
N VAL A 437 8.15 30.64 -6.28
CA VAL A 437 7.86 29.99 -7.56
C VAL A 437 8.85 30.46 -8.60
N VAL A 438 9.48 29.53 -9.31
CA VAL A 438 10.41 29.81 -10.41
C VAL A 438 9.84 29.24 -11.70
N ASP A 439 9.33 30.11 -12.57
CA ASP A 439 8.73 29.73 -13.85
C ASP A 439 9.79 29.25 -14.84
N GLN A 440 9.65 28.02 -15.32
CA GLN A 440 10.51 27.41 -16.31
C GLN A 440 10.11 27.77 -17.75
N GLY A 441 8.89 28.27 -17.96
CA GLY A 441 8.34 28.57 -19.29
C GLY A 441 9.26 29.44 -20.15
N PRO A 442 9.65 30.65 -19.71
CA PRO A 442 10.51 31.54 -20.48
C PRO A 442 11.88 30.94 -20.84
N PHE A 443 12.42 30.06 -19.99
CA PHE A 443 13.67 29.37 -20.26
C PHE A 443 13.49 28.29 -21.34
N LEU A 444 12.41 27.51 -21.25
CA LEU A 444 12.10 26.43 -22.20
C LEU A 444 11.70 26.96 -23.58
N GLU A 445 11.07 28.13 -23.65
CA GLU A 445 10.77 28.79 -24.93
C GLU A 445 12.04 29.27 -25.64
N ARG A 446 13.04 29.72 -24.88
CA ARG A 446 14.29 30.26 -25.41
C ARG A 446 15.31 29.19 -25.80
N PHE A 447 15.31 28.04 -25.12
CA PHE A 447 16.25 26.94 -25.35
C PHE A 447 15.51 25.68 -25.81
N CYS A 448 15.70 25.30 -27.08
CA CYS A 448 15.10 24.09 -27.65
C CYS A 448 15.50 22.81 -26.88
N ARG A 449 14.57 21.85 -26.79
CA ARG A 449 14.73 20.58 -26.06
C ARG A 449 15.95 19.77 -26.56
N GLY A 450 16.71 19.21 -25.62
CA GLY A 450 17.89 18.38 -25.86
C GLY A 450 18.79 18.26 -24.63
N ASP A 451 19.76 17.34 -24.64
CA ASP A 451 20.60 17.02 -23.47
C ASP A 451 21.37 18.23 -22.90
N GLU A 452 21.86 19.12 -23.76
CA GLU A 452 22.56 20.34 -23.33
C GLU A 452 21.61 21.36 -22.68
N ALA A 453 20.38 21.49 -23.20
CA ALA A 453 19.37 22.38 -22.63
C ALA A 453 18.91 21.87 -21.25
N ASP A 454 18.78 20.55 -21.10
CA ASP A 454 18.46 19.92 -19.82
C ASP A 454 19.58 20.08 -18.79
N GLN A 455 20.85 19.96 -19.20
CA GLN A 455 22.00 20.24 -18.33
C GLN A 455 22.02 21.70 -17.87
N ARG A 456 21.75 22.65 -18.78
CA ARG A 456 21.65 24.07 -18.44
C ARG A 456 20.49 24.36 -17.49
N ARG A 457 19.32 23.74 -17.71
CA ARG A 457 18.17 23.84 -16.83
C ARG A 457 18.51 23.38 -15.41
N GLN A 458 19.08 22.18 -15.28
CA GLN A 458 19.50 21.63 -13.99
C GLN A 458 20.56 22.50 -13.30
N SER A 459 21.50 23.08 -14.06
CA SER A 459 22.49 24.01 -13.52
C SER A 459 21.82 25.27 -12.95
N ARG A 460 20.84 25.84 -13.65
CA ARG A 460 20.05 26.98 -13.17
C ARG A 460 19.23 26.65 -11.93
N GLU A 461 18.56 25.49 -11.91
CA GLU A 461 17.82 24.99 -10.74
C GLU A 461 18.73 24.88 -9.50
N ARG A 462 19.97 24.38 -9.66
CA ARG A 462 20.96 24.32 -8.59
C ARG A 462 21.38 25.69 -8.10
N ASN A 463 21.59 26.66 -8.98
CA ASN A 463 21.97 28.02 -8.61
C ASN A 463 20.86 28.71 -7.80
N TRP A 464 19.60 28.57 -8.23
CA TRP A 464 18.45 29.06 -7.48
C TRP A 464 18.38 28.40 -6.10
N THR A 465 18.49 27.08 -6.04
CA THR A 465 18.49 26.34 -4.76
C THR A 465 19.61 26.81 -3.84
N ALA A 466 20.80 27.09 -4.37
CA ALA A 466 21.94 27.57 -3.58
C ALA A 466 21.76 28.99 -3.01
N VAL A 467 21.05 29.87 -3.73
CA VAL A 467 20.72 31.22 -3.24
C VAL A 467 19.66 31.19 -2.14
N LEU A 468 18.69 30.27 -2.24
CA LEU A 468 17.59 30.14 -1.27
C LEU A 468 17.96 29.34 -0.02
N ALA A 469 18.91 28.39 -0.12
CA ALA A 469 19.28 27.50 0.99
C ALA A 469 19.68 28.21 2.30
N PRO A 470 20.42 29.35 2.29
CA PRO A 470 20.72 30.09 3.52
C PRO A 470 19.51 30.67 4.25
N LEU A 471 18.35 30.76 3.58
CA LEU A 471 17.09 31.29 4.11
C LEU A 471 16.11 30.19 4.55
N ASP A 472 16.53 28.93 4.50
CA ASP A 472 15.68 27.75 4.70
C ASP A 472 14.45 27.72 3.76
N LEU A 473 14.57 28.34 2.58
CA LEU A 473 13.55 28.33 1.54
C LEU A 473 13.84 27.26 0.49
N GLU A 474 12.80 26.59 -0.01
CA GLU A 474 12.89 25.68 -1.15
C GLU A 474 12.12 26.23 -2.35
N PRO A 475 12.74 26.36 -3.54
CA PRO A 475 12.04 26.84 -4.73
C PRO A 475 11.09 25.78 -5.33
N LEU A 476 9.90 26.23 -5.75
CA LEU A 476 9.01 25.46 -6.61
C LEU A 476 9.32 25.73 -8.08
N PHE A 477 9.96 24.77 -8.75
CA PHE A 477 10.18 24.83 -10.20
C PHE A 477 8.97 24.25 -10.95
N CYS A 478 8.34 25.03 -11.82
CA CYS A 478 7.24 24.58 -12.67
C CYS A 478 7.09 25.40 -13.95
N GLU A 479 6.44 24.84 -14.97
CA GLU A 479 6.02 25.58 -16.17
C GLU A 479 4.61 26.11 -15.96
N LEU A 480 4.47 27.43 -15.76
CA LEU A 480 3.18 28.03 -15.39
C LEU A 480 2.20 28.14 -16.56
N ALA A 481 2.69 28.33 -17.78
CA ALA A 481 1.84 28.41 -18.98
C ALA A 481 1.33 27.04 -19.45
N GLY A 482 1.87 25.95 -18.91
CA GLY A 482 1.50 24.57 -19.22
C GLY A 482 0.35 24.03 -18.37
N HIS A 483 -0.11 22.82 -18.67
CA HIS A 483 -1.09 22.15 -17.81
C HIS A 483 -0.46 21.74 -16.47
N PRO A 484 -1.15 21.94 -15.33
CA PRO A 484 -0.61 21.65 -14.01
C PRO A 484 -0.29 20.15 -13.86
N ASP A 485 0.99 19.83 -13.66
CA ASP A 485 1.43 18.49 -13.29
C ASP A 485 1.04 18.21 -11.83
N PRO A 486 0.33 17.11 -11.52
CA PRO A 486 0.00 16.73 -10.15
C PRO A 486 1.21 16.72 -9.19
N ARG A 487 2.42 16.43 -9.69
CA ARG A 487 3.65 16.47 -8.88
C ARG A 487 4.03 17.86 -8.40
N VAL A 488 3.73 18.89 -9.21
CA VAL A 488 3.98 20.29 -8.84
C VAL A 488 3.11 20.68 -7.66
N LEU A 489 1.86 20.23 -7.62
CA LEU A 489 0.95 20.51 -6.50
C LEU A 489 1.40 19.85 -5.19
N GLU A 490 1.80 18.57 -5.23
CA GLU A 490 2.36 17.87 -4.05
C GLU A 490 3.62 18.58 -3.55
N ARG A 491 4.51 18.99 -4.48
CA ARG A 491 5.73 19.72 -4.13
C ARG A 491 5.43 21.10 -3.58
N ALA A 492 4.46 21.83 -4.14
CA ALA A 492 4.05 23.16 -3.69
C ALA A 492 3.60 23.15 -2.21
N GLY A 493 2.85 22.13 -1.79
CA GLY A 493 2.48 21.96 -0.38
C GLY A 493 3.67 21.64 0.54
N ALA A 494 4.70 20.96 0.02
CA ALA A 494 5.89 20.59 0.79
C ALA A 494 6.90 21.73 0.94
N VAL A 495 6.96 22.66 -0.01
CA VAL A 495 7.93 23.78 -0.02
C VAL A 495 7.37 25.07 0.60
N LEU A 496 6.16 25.02 1.18
CA LEU A 496 5.57 26.17 1.86
C LEU A 496 6.36 26.53 3.12
N TRP A 497 6.72 27.80 3.28
CA TRP A 497 7.50 28.27 4.43
C TRP A 497 6.75 29.34 5.21
N PRO A 498 6.62 29.28 6.55
CA PRO A 498 7.05 28.22 7.45
C PRO A 498 5.96 27.14 7.59
N GLY A 499 6.16 25.94 7.03
CA GLY A 499 5.26 24.79 7.24
C GLY A 499 3.79 25.08 6.88
N PRO A 500 2.83 24.20 7.22
CA PRO A 500 1.44 24.40 6.82
C PRO A 500 0.82 25.63 7.51
N LEU A 501 0.24 26.53 6.71
CA LEU A 501 -0.46 27.75 7.15
C LEU A 501 -1.52 27.45 8.22
N VAL A 502 -1.35 28.03 9.42
CA VAL A 502 -2.33 27.92 10.50
C VAL A 502 -3.60 28.69 10.10
N GLY A 503 -4.70 27.98 9.89
CA GLY A 503 -6.00 28.56 9.53
C GLY A 503 -6.41 28.43 8.06
N ALA A 504 -5.50 28.01 7.16
CA ALA A 504 -5.85 27.63 5.78
C ALA A 504 -6.48 26.21 5.69
N THR A 505 -6.41 25.44 6.79
CA THR A 505 -7.01 24.11 6.94
C THR A 505 -8.24 24.17 7.85
N VAL A 506 -9.34 24.72 7.34
CA VAL A 506 -10.69 24.40 7.82
C VAL A 506 -11.58 24.09 6.63
#